data_AF-A0A972UXW1-F1
#
_entry.id   AF-A0A972UXW1-F1
#
_cell.length_a   1.000
_cell.length_b   1.000
_cell.length_c   1.000
_cell.angle_alpha   90.00
_cell.angle_beta   90.00
_cell.angle_gamma   90.00
#
_symmetry.space_group_name_H-M   'P 1'
#
loop_
_entity.id
_entity.type
_entity.pdbx_description
1 polymer ?
#
loop_
_entity_poly.entity_id
_entity_poly.type
_entity_poly.pdbx_seq_one_letter_code
_entity_poly.pdbx_strand_id
1 'polypeptide(L)'
;NKNNSHSFYQFEYPKPGEMTSEQKDYISDYVYSFEKSVIDKDFSIETGYRKYINITSFIDYQIMNELAKNVDAYRLSTFFYKDKNERLNIGPIWDFNLGYGNANFYGGWSEYGFQFMAELGDDSWQNPFYWDEFRKDSYYCSRIVERWQQLRENELSHEWVFFVVDSLVNLISTASGRNFQRWNILGQFVWPNYYVGSSWQAEVNWMKSWLSTRLGWLDTNFPLYFTGERIDPGFLQGELVQVGPNPFKNKLKFYIKSGFEYEATLNIYSSSGVMVDSRSIQLNSGMNFYDYENAAFLAQGVYFYQLVKNDEVLTSGKIVKVY
;
A
#
# COMPACT_ATOMS: atom_id res chain seq x y z
N ASN A 1 10.58 7.14 -21.76
CA ASN A 1 9.78 6.16 -20.98
C ASN A 1 10.13 4.72 -21.38
N LYS A 2 9.50 3.69 -20.81
CA LYS A 2 9.89 2.26 -20.97
C LYS A 2 10.00 1.77 -22.44
N ASN A 3 9.27 2.36 -23.38
CA ASN A 3 9.34 2.07 -24.82
C ASN A 3 10.14 3.12 -25.62
N ASN A 4 11.00 3.90 -24.96
CA ASN A 4 11.74 5.02 -25.54
C ASN A 4 10.86 6.15 -26.12
N SER A 5 9.58 6.24 -25.72
CA SER A 5 8.72 7.38 -26.04
C SER A 5 9.02 8.60 -25.15
N HIS A 6 8.68 9.77 -25.69
CA HIS A 6 8.72 11.05 -24.98
C HIS A 6 7.44 11.26 -24.17
N SER A 7 7.57 11.78 -22.95
CA SER A 7 6.45 12.38 -22.24
C SER A 7 6.13 13.73 -22.88
N PHE A 8 4.84 14.04 -23.02
CA PHE A 8 4.39 15.33 -23.54
C PHE A 8 3.84 16.19 -22.41
N TYR A 9 4.24 17.46 -22.38
CA TYR A 9 3.75 18.45 -21.44
C TYR A 9 2.94 19.51 -22.19
N GLN A 10 1.84 19.95 -21.59
CA GLN A 10 1.01 21.03 -22.10
C GLN A 10 0.90 22.13 -21.06
N PHE A 11 0.93 23.39 -21.49
CA PHE A 11 0.61 24.52 -20.62
C PHE A 11 -0.89 24.61 -20.41
N GLU A 12 -1.33 24.44 -19.17
CA GLU A 12 -2.73 24.58 -18.80
C GLU A 12 -3.07 25.98 -18.30
N TYR A 13 -2.23 26.54 -17.43
CA TYR A 13 -2.38 27.89 -16.88
C TYR A 13 -1.02 28.54 -16.57
N PRO A 14 -0.79 29.82 -16.94
CA PRO A 14 -1.62 30.64 -17.83
C PRO A 14 -1.79 29.99 -19.21
N LYS A 15 -2.81 30.40 -19.98
CA LYS A 15 -3.02 29.77 -21.29
C LYS A 15 -1.83 30.09 -22.21
N PRO A 16 -1.44 29.20 -23.14
CA PRO A 16 -0.27 29.41 -24.00
C PRO A 16 -0.25 30.75 -24.75
N GLY A 17 -1.42 31.31 -25.09
CA GLY A 17 -1.55 32.61 -25.75
C GLY A 17 -1.35 33.82 -24.82
N GLU A 18 -1.39 33.60 -23.51
CA GLU A 18 -1.23 34.62 -22.47
C GLU A 18 0.20 34.61 -21.88
N MET A 19 0.97 33.57 -22.16
CA MET A 19 2.36 33.43 -21.68
C MET A 19 3.34 34.14 -22.62
N THR A 20 4.30 34.86 -22.03
CA THR A 20 5.46 35.38 -22.79
C THR A 20 6.41 34.24 -23.16
N SER A 21 7.32 34.48 -24.13
CA SER A 21 8.34 33.50 -24.50
C SER A 21 9.24 33.15 -23.31
N GLU A 22 9.62 34.14 -22.51
CA GLU A 22 10.48 33.95 -21.33
C GLU A 22 9.80 33.08 -20.26
N GLN A 23 8.49 33.17 -20.11
CA GLN A 23 7.74 32.31 -19.18
C GLN A 23 7.69 30.86 -19.67
N LYS A 24 7.52 30.65 -20.99
CA LYS A 24 7.53 29.32 -21.61
C LYS A 24 8.91 28.69 -21.48
N ASP A 25 9.95 29.42 -21.88
CA ASP A 25 11.33 28.96 -21.81
C ASP A 25 11.72 28.63 -20.37
N TYR A 26 11.38 29.51 -19.41
CA TYR A 26 11.66 29.29 -17.99
C TYR A 26 11.11 27.96 -17.47
N ILE A 27 9.81 27.68 -17.68
CA ILE A 27 9.22 26.45 -17.13
C ILE A 27 9.66 25.21 -17.91
N SER A 28 9.84 25.32 -19.22
CA SER A 28 10.38 24.24 -20.05
C SER A 28 11.80 23.85 -19.64
N ASP A 29 12.68 24.83 -19.47
CA ASP A 29 14.06 24.61 -19.00
C ASP A 29 14.09 24.06 -17.56
N TYR A 30 13.16 24.49 -16.71
CA TYR A 30 13.05 23.99 -15.34
C TYR A 30 12.66 22.51 -15.30
N VAL A 31 11.63 22.11 -16.06
CA VAL A 31 11.20 20.70 -16.17
C VAL A 31 12.30 19.87 -16.83
N TYR A 32 12.96 20.38 -17.87
CA TYR A 32 14.10 19.72 -18.50
C TYR A 32 15.25 19.51 -17.50
N SER A 33 15.59 20.51 -16.69
CA SER A 33 16.65 20.41 -15.69
C SER A 33 16.31 19.40 -14.59
N PHE A 34 15.05 19.35 -14.17
CA PHE A 34 14.52 18.31 -13.29
C PHE A 34 14.72 16.92 -13.92
N GLU A 35 14.16 16.67 -15.10
CA GLU A 35 14.25 15.36 -15.77
C GLU A 35 15.71 14.96 -16.00
N LYS A 36 16.55 15.90 -16.43
CA LYS A 36 17.98 15.68 -16.63
C LYS A 36 18.68 15.26 -15.33
N SER A 37 18.41 15.93 -14.21
CA SER A 37 19.02 15.56 -12.91
C SER A 37 18.63 14.15 -12.46
N VAL A 38 17.41 13.70 -12.80
CA VAL A 38 16.97 12.33 -12.54
C VAL A 38 17.69 11.33 -13.46
N ILE A 39 17.86 11.66 -14.75
CA ILE A 39 18.61 10.83 -15.72
C ILE A 39 20.08 10.69 -15.28
N ASP A 40 20.68 11.77 -14.81
CA ASP A 40 22.07 11.80 -14.33
C ASP A 40 22.24 11.07 -12.98
N LYS A 41 21.12 10.61 -12.36
CA LYS A 41 21.07 9.92 -11.06
C LYS A 41 21.70 10.71 -9.92
N ASP A 42 21.62 12.04 -10.01
CA ASP A 42 22.06 12.92 -8.94
C ASP A 42 20.95 13.04 -7.90
N PHE A 43 21.14 12.36 -6.77
CA PHE A 43 20.22 12.38 -5.63
C PHE A 43 20.68 13.36 -4.53
N SER A 44 21.68 14.21 -4.78
CA SER A 44 22.10 15.22 -3.80
C SER A 44 21.02 16.29 -3.60
N ILE A 45 21.10 17.01 -2.47
CA ILE A 45 20.20 18.12 -2.20
C ILE A 45 20.62 19.40 -2.94
N GLU A 46 21.92 19.60 -3.17
CA GLU A 46 22.41 20.84 -3.79
C GLU A 46 22.31 20.85 -5.32
N THR A 47 22.50 19.70 -5.97
CA THR A 47 22.58 19.61 -7.44
C THR A 47 21.58 18.62 -8.05
N GLY A 48 21.06 17.69 -7.25
CA GLY A 48 20.13 16.66 -7.70
C GLY A 48 18.67 17.11 -7.88
N TYR A 49 17.82 16.15 -8.24
CA TYR A 49 16.40 16.39 -8.55
C TYR A 49 15.60 17.02 -7.39
N ARG A 50 16.06 16.78 -6.15
CA ARG A 50 15.47 17.33 -4.92
C ARG A 50 15.51 18.85 -4.84
N LYS A 51 16.39 19.50 -5.61
CA LYS A 51 16.40 20.96 -5.79
C LYS A 51 15.18 21.46 -6.58
N TYR A 52 14.69 20.66 -7.52
CA TYR A 52 13.68 21.08 -8.49
C TYR A 52 12.26 20.75 -8.04
N ILE A 53 12.05 19.68 -7.27
CA ILE A 53 10.69 19.24 -6.91
C ILE A 53 10.37 19.41 -5.42
N ASN A 54 9.11 19.72 -5.12
CA ASN A 54 8.57 19.52 -3.78
C ASN A 54 8.32 18.02 -3.58
N ILE A 55 9.29 17.33 -2.99
CA ILE A 55 9.25 15.88 -2.74
C ILE A 55 7.96 15.45 -2.03
N THR A 56 7.48 16.22 -1.05
CA THR A 56 6.25 15.89 -0.32
C THR A 56 5.04 15.84 -1.24
N SER A 57 4.91 16.78 -2.20
CA SER A 57 3.80 16.75 -3.16
C SER A 57 3.85 15.51 -4.07
N PHE A 58 5.05 15.05 -4.45
CA PHE A 58 5.23 13.85 -5.27
C PHE A 58 4.92 12.57 -4.51
N ILE A 59 5.31 12.52 -3.23
CA ILE A 59 4.98 11.41 -2.34
C ILE A 59 3.46 11.34 -2.12
N ASP A 60 2.81 12.45 -1.77
CA ASP A 60 1.37 12.48 -1.55
C ASP A 60 0.60 12.12 -2.83
N TYR A 61 1.05 12.61 -3.99
CA TYR A 61 0.49 12.22 -5.29
C TYR A 61 0.62 10.72 -5.56
N GLN A 62 1.79 10.13 -5.29
CA GLN A 62 2.01 8.70 -5.50
C GLN A 62 1.14 7.87 -4.56
N ILE A 63 1.08 8.22 -3.28
CA ILE A 63 0.25 7.53 -2.28
C ILE A 63 -1.23 7.55 -2.69
N MET A 64 -1.77 8.72 -3.06
CA MET A 64 -3.19 8.83 -3.39
C MET A 64 -3.57 8.06 -4.67
N ASN A 65 -2.72 8.11 -5.69
CA ASN A 65 -2.96 7.35 -6.93
C ASN A 65 -2.77 5.84 -6.72
N GLU A 66 -1.81 5.41 -5.89
CA GLU A 66 -1.63 3.99 -5.56
C GLU A 66 -2.76 3.45 -4.68
N LEU A 67 -3.31 4.25 -3.76
CA LEU A 67 -4.49 3.89 -2.97
C LEU A 67 -5.68 3.54 -3.87
N ALA A 68 -5.95 4.38 -4.87
CA ALA A 68 -7.00 4.13 -5.85
C ALA A 68 -6.59 3.16 -6.96
N LYS A 69 -5.30 2.86 -7.08
CA LYS A 69 -4.70 2.16 -8.24
C LYS A 69 -5.18 2.76 -9.58
N ASN A 70 -5.12 4.08 -9.67
CA ASN A 70 -5.67 4.84 -10.79
C ASN A 70 -4.88 4.55 -12.09
N VAL A 71 -5.52 3.88 -13.05
CA VAL A 71 -4.87 3.42 -14.29
C VAL A 71 -4.37 4.54 -15.20
N ASP A 72 -4.90 5.75 -15.06
CA ASP A 72 -4.46 6.92 -15.81
C ASP A 72 -3.36 7.71 -15.12
N ALA A 73 -3.13 7.43 -13.82
CA ALA A 73 -2.09 8.08 -13.05
C ALA A 73 -0.72 7.95 -13.72
N TYR A 74 0.14 8.94 -13.46
CA TYR A 74 1.52 9.05 -13.94
C TYR A 74 1.67 9.34 -15.43
N ARG A 75 0.81 8.78 -16.29
CA ARG A 75 0.88 8.87 -17.77
C ARG A 75 -0.07 9.91 -18.37
N LEU A 76 -1.24 10.06 -17.79
CA LEU A 76 -2.33 10.95 -18.19
C LEU A 76 -2.82 11.71 -16.95
N SER A 77 -3.70 12.68 -17.15
CA SER A 77 -4.43 13.36 -16.05
C SER A 77 -3.53 13.85 -14.89
N THR A 78 -2.28 14.19 -15.21
CA THR A 78 -1.24 14.55 -14.24
C THR A 78 -0.89 16.02 -14.43
N PHE A 79 -1.11 16.81 -13.38
CA PHE A 79 -0.82 18.24 -13.39
C PHE A 79 0.44 18.55 -12.63
N PHE A 80 1.19 19.55 -13.11
CA PHE A 80 2.25 20.19 -12.36
C PHE A 80 1.92 21.67 -12.19
N TYR A 81 2.28 22.23 -11.05
CA TYR A 81 2.23 23.67 -10.85
C TYR A 81 3.49 24.16 -10.16
N LYS A 82 3.84 25.40 -10.43
CA LYS A 82 5.06 26.01 -9.92
C LYS A 82 4.88 27.50 -9.72
N ASP A 83 5.00 27.93 -8.48
CA ASP A 83 5.12 29.35 -8.18
C ASP A 83 6.53 29.85 -8.49
N LYS A 84 6.64 31.15 -8.76
CA LYS A 84 7.93 31.80 -9.04
C LYS A 84 8.86 31.58 -7.84
N ASN A 85 10.09 31.14 -8.11
CA ASN A 85 11.14 30.82 -7.12
C ASN A 85 10.88 29.61 -6.21
N GLU A 86 9.70 29.00 -6.26
CA GLU A 86 9.41 27.77 -5.50
C GLU A 86 9.86 26.51 -6.26
N ARG A 87 9.71 25.34 -5.65
CA ARG A 87 9.90 24.05 -6.33
C ARG A 87 8.67 23.64 -7.12
N LEU A 88 8.85 22.79 -8.13
CA LEU A 88 7.76 22.19 -8.89
C LEU A 88 6.95 21.28 -7.97
N ASN A 89 5.64 21.50 -7.92
CA ASN A 89 4.70 20.63 -7.24
C ASN A 89 3.96 19.78 -8.28
N ILE A 90 3.55 18.58 -7.88
CA ILE A 90 2.65 17.74 -8.67
C ILE A 90 1.26 17.74 -8.02
N GLY A 91 0.24 17.74 -8.86
CA GLY A 91 -1.16 17.90 -8.48
C GLY A 91 -1.82 19.12 -9.12
N PRO A 92 -3.12 19.33 -8.90
CA PRO A 92 -4.00 18.48 -8.09
C PRO A 92 -4.20 17.07 -8.69
N ILE A 93 -4.58 16.11 -7.84
CA ILE A 93 -4.97 14.77 -8.31
C ILE A 93 -6.25 14.86 -9.16
N TRP A 94 -6.38 14.01 -10.18
CA TRP A 94 -7.47 14.06 -11.15
C TRP A 94 -7.84 12.67 -11.69
N ASP A 95 -9.07 12.54 -12.20
CA ASP A 95 -9.57 11.37 -12.98
C ASP A 95 -9.57 10.02 -12.23
N PHE A 96 -10.30 9.94 -11.10
CA PHE A 96 -10.34 8.74 -10.26
C PHE A 96 -11.51 7.79 -10.58
N ASN A 97 -12.31 8.07 -11.62
CA ASN A 97 -13.43 7.22 -12.05
C ASN A 97 -13.00 5.82 -12.51
N LEU A 98 -11.74 5.64 -12.92
CA LEU A 98 -11.15 4.36 -13.29
C LEU A 98 -10.31 3.72 -12.16
N GLY A 99 -10.32 4.33 -10.97
CA GLY A 99 -9.70 3.78 -9.77
C GLY A 99 -10.64 2.84 -8.99
N TYR A 100 -10.19 2.43 -7.82
CA TYR A 100 -10.94 1.61 -6.85
C TYR A 100 -11.43 0.28 -7.43
N GLY A 101 -10.61 -0.33 -8.29
CA GLY A 101 -10.91 -1.57 -9.00
C GLY A 101 -11.70 -1.39 -10.30
N ASN A 102 -12.14 -0.18 -10.63
CA ASN A 102 -13.13 0.06 -11.69
C ASN A 102 -12.52 0.15 -13.11
N ALA A 103 -11.54 -0.71 -13.41
CA ALA A 103 -10.94 -0.81 -14.73
C ALA A 103 -10.49 -2.25 -15.02
N ASN A 104 -10.97 -2.83 -16.12
CA ASN A 104 -10.64 -4.19 -16.55
C ASN A 104 -9.34 -4.31 -17.37
N PHE A 105 -8.49 -3.28 -17.32
CA PHE A 105 -7.23 -3.20 -18.06
C PHE A 105 -6.11 -2.66 -17.18
N TYR A 106 -4.85 -2.81 -17.61
CA TYR A 106 -3.62 -2.42 -16.89
C TYR A 106 -3.56 -2.88 -15.42
N GLY A 107 -4.28 -3.96 -15.08
CA GLY A 107 -4.38 -4.47 -13.71
C GLY A 107 -5.18 -3.59 -12.76
N GLY A 108 -5.93 -2.59 -13.24
CA GLY A 108 -6.69 -1.63 -12.41
C GLY A 108 -7.69 -2.30 -11.46
N TRP A 109 -8.24 -3.46 -11.85
CA TRP A 109 -9.15 -4.24 -11.01
C TRP A 109 -8.49 -4.94 -9.84
N SER A 110 -7.19 -5.21 -9.91
CA SER A 110 -6.49 -6.02 -8.91
C SER A 110 -6.16 -5.17 -7.68
N GLU A 111 -6.37 -5.73 -6.50
CA GLU A 111 -5.99 -5.13 -5.22
C GLU A 111 -4.47 -5.08 -5.03
N TYR A 112 -3.71 -5.82 -5.86
CA TYR A 112 -2.28 -6.08 -5.71
C TYR A 112 -1.43 -5.40 -6.78
N GLY A 113 -0.18 -5.08 -6.45
CA GLY A 113 0.78 -4.48 -7.37
C GLY A 113 0.64 -2.96 -7.44
N PHE A 114 1.75 -2.28 -7.75
CA PHE A 114 1.77 -0.84 -7.90
C PHE A 114 1.42 -0.41 -9.33
N GLN A 115 0.64 0.65 -9.45
CA GLN A 115 0.18 1.16 -10.74
C GLN A 115 1.29 1.88 -11.51
N PHE A 116 2.22 2.54 -10.84
CA PHE A 116 3.40 3.11 -11.51
C PHE A 116 4.27 2.03 -12.20
N MET A 117 4.08 0.76 -11.84
CA MET A 117 4.78 -0.40 -12.41
C MET A 117 3.96 -1.20 -13.41
N ALA A 118 2.72 -0.80 -13.69
CA ALA A 118 1.83 -1.54 -14.58
C ALA A 118 2.47 -1.79 -15.96
N GLU A 119 2.18 -2.97 -16.53
CA GLU A 119 2.52 -3.25 -17.91
C GLU A 119 1.50 -2.58 -18.83
N LEU A 120 1.95 -1.53 -19.51
CA LEU A 120 1.15 -0.75 -20.45
C LEU A 120 1.26 -1.24 -21.90
N GLY A 121 2.08 -2.28 -22.15
CA GLY A 121 2.31 -2.83 -23.48
C GLY A 121 2.78 -1.75 -24.48
N ASP A 122 2.15 -1.75 -25.66
CA ASP A 122 2.45 -0.82 -26.75
C ASP A 122 1.70 0.53 -26.65
N ASP A 123 1.08 0.85 -25.49
CA ASP A 123 0.45 2.15 -25.30
C ASP A 123 1.47 3.28 -25.52
N SER A 124 1.07 4.30 -26.27
CA SER A 124 1.92 5.46 -26.54
C SER A 124 2.13 6.31 -25.27
N TRP A 125 1.20 6.25 -24.32
CA TRP A 125 1.26 6.96 -23.04
C TRP A 125 1.83 6.07 -21.96
N GLN A 126 3.16 6.01 -21.88
CA GLN A 126 3.87 5.26 -20.84
C GLN A 126 4.08 6.09 -19.58
N ASN A 127 4.21 5.43 -18.43
CA ASN A 127 4.62 6.07 -17.19
C ASN A 127 5.99 6.77 -17.35
N PRO A 128 6.14 8.00 -16.86
CA PRO A 128 7.41 8.71 -16.88
C PRO A 128 8.52 7.97 -16.15
N PHE A 129 9.72 8.01 -16.73
CA PHE A 129 10.89 7.27 -16.22
C PHE A 129 11.29 7.65 -14.80
N TYR A 130 11.00 8.88 -14.36
CA TYR A 130 11.47 9.37 -13.07
C TYR A 130 10.87 8.64 -11.86
N TRP A 131 9.68 8.03 -11.98
CA TRP A 131 9.10 7.20 -10.91
C TRP A 131 9.96 5.96 -10.61
N ASP A 132 10.56 5.37 -11.64
CA ASP A 132 11.48 4.24 -11.51
C ASP A 132 12.86 4.65 -10.98
N GLU A 133 13.24 5.92 -11.11
CA GLU A 133 14.49 6.43 -10.54
C GLU A 133 14.31 6.89 -9.09
N PHE A 134 13.16 7.45 -8.71
CA PHE A 134 12.88 7.84 -7.32
C PHE A 134 12.99 6.67 -6.34
N ARG A 135 12.55 5.47 -6.73
CA ARG A 135 12.70 4.25 -5.91
C ARG A 135 14.16 3.80 -5.69
N LYS A 136 15.14 4.43 -6.34
CA LYS A 136 16.57 4.16 -6.13
C LYS A 136 17.21 5.16 -5.18
N ASP A 137 16.49 6.22 -4.82
CA ASP A 137 16.90 7.20 -3.83
C ASP A 137 16.39 6.78 -2.44
N SER A 138 17.30 6.39 -1.55
CA SER A 138 16.96 5.97 -0.19
C SER A 138 16.21 7.05 0.59
N TYR A 139 16.45 8.34 0.31
CA TYR A 139 15.70 9.43 0.92
C TYR A 139 14.25 9.42 0.47
N TYR A 140 13.98 9.31 -0.84
CA TYR A 140 12.61 9.25 -1.33
C TYR A 140 11.88 8.04 -0.75
N CYS A 141 12.55 6.89 -0.76
CA CYS A 141 12.02 5.64 -0.22
C CYS A 141 11.67 5.73 1.27
N SER A 142 12.54 6.33 2.11
CA SER A 142 12.21 6.48 3.53
C SER A 142 11.04 7.43 3.74
N ARG A 143 10.99 8.54 2.99
CA ARG A 143 9.96 9.55 3.15
C ARG A 143 8.57 9.08 2.70
N ILE A 144 8.47 8.27 1.64
CA ILE A 144 7.16 7.72 1.23
C ILE A 144 6.63 6.70 2.24
N VAL A 145 7.52 5.90 2.83
CA VAL A 145 7.17 4.95 3.89
C VAL A 145 6.70 5.69 5.15
N GLU A 146 7.46 6.68 5.63
CA GLU A 146 7.09 7.52 6.78
C GLU A 146 5.73 8.21 6.54
N ARG A 147 5.53 8.76 5.34
CA ARG A 147 4.29 9.47 4.99
C ARG A 147 3.10 8.52 4.92
N TRP A 148 3.28 7.33 4.35
CA TRP A 148 2.25 6.29 4.36
C TRP A 148 1.85 5.94 5.80
N GLN A 149 2.83 5.66 6.67
CA GLN A 149 2.57 5.35 8.08
C GLN A 149 1.78 6.46 8.79
N GLN A 150 2.20 7.72 8.65
CA GLN A 150 1.51 8.86 9.24
C GLN A 150 0.04 8.94 8.80
N LEU A 151 -0.21 8.81 7.50
CA LEU A 151 -1.58 8.88 6.97
C LEU A 151 -2.41 7.68 7.44
N ARG A 152 -1.80 6.50 7.63
CA ARG A 152 -2.49 5.31 8.09
C ARG A 152 -2.92 5.37 9.56
N GLU A 153 -2.33 6.25 10.36
CA GLU A 153 -2.80 6.52 11.73
C GLU A 153 -4.19 7.15 11.75
N ASN A 154 -4.53 8.00 10.77
CA ASN A 154 -5.80 8.74 10.77
C ASN A 154 -6.44 8.85 9.37
N GLU A 155 -5.92 9.74 8.51
CA GLU A 155 -6.57 10.22 7.28
C GLU A 155 -6.84 9.13 6.26
N LEU A 156 -6.04 8.07 6.27
CA LEU A 156 -6.17 6.92 5.39
C LEU A 156 -6.46 5.63 6.16
N SER A 157 -6.76 5.66 7.46
CA SER A 157 -7.13 4.49 8.27
C SER A 157 -8.32 3.71 7.66
N HIS A 158 -8.46 2.42 7.98
CA HIS A 158 -9.60 1.63 7.47
C HIS A 158 -10.94 2.26 7.87
N GLU A 159 -11.02 2.69 9.13
CA GLU A 159 -12.18 3.34 9.73
C GLU A 159 -12.52 4.63 9.00
N TRP A 160 -11.53 5.49 8.75
CA TRP A 160 -11.76 6.77 8.07
C TRP A 160 -12.14 6.58 6.59
N VAL A 161 -11.43 5.70 5.87
CA VAL A 161 -11.76 5.41 4.46
C VAL A 161 -13.18 4.87 4.34
N PHE A 162 -13.59 3.94 5.22
CA PHE A 162 -14.95 3.41 5.20
C PHE A 162 -15.99 4.43 5.63
N PHE A 163 -15.67 5.28 6.59
CA PHE A 163 -16.52 6.41 6.97
C PHE A 163 -16.78 7.35 5.79
N VAL A 164 -15.75 7.70 5.02
CA VAL A 164 -15.90 8.55 3.83
C VAL A 164 -16.79 7.87 2.79
N VAL A 165 -16.56 6.59 2.51
CA VAL A 165 -17.42 5.82 1.57
C VAL A 165 -18.87 5.85 2.03
N ASP A 166 -19.15 5.49 3.28
CA ASP A 166 -20.50 5.39 3.81
C ASP A 166 -21.19 6.77 3.86
N SER A 167 -20.44 7.82 4.19
CA SER A 167 -20.91 9.22 4.16
C SER A 167 -21.34 9.65 2.75
N LEU A 168 -20.51 9.36 1.74
CA LEU A 168 -20.82 9.70 0.34
C LEU A 168 -21.99 8.88 -0.21
N VAL A 169 -22.03 7.58 0.08
CA VAL A 169 -23.15 6.67 -0.26
C VAL A 169 -24.45 7.21 0.31
N ASN A 170 -24.45 7.64 1.58
CA ASN A 170 -25.63 8.23 2.21
C ASN A 170 -26.03 9.55 1.54
N LEU A 171 -25.07 10.44 1.30
CA LEU A 171 -25.27 11.74 0.65
C LEU A 171 -25.95 11.59 -0.73
N ILE A 172 -25.55 10.60 -1.52
CA ILE A 172 -26.06 10.42 -2.88
C ILE A 172 -27.22 9.41 -2.98
N SER A 173 -27.66 8.80 -1.89
CA SER A 173 -28.64 7.70 -1.88
C SER A 173 -29.92 7.97 -2.68
N THR A 174 -30.47 9.18 -2.60
CA THR A 174 -31.68 9.55 -3.37
C THR A 174 -31.35 9.83 -4.84
N ALA A 175 -30.17 10.39 -5.12
CA ALA A 175 -29.72 10.66 -6.48
C ALA A 175 -29.38 9.37 -7.23
N SER A 176 -28.75 8.39 -6.57
CA SER A 176 -28.44 7.08 -7.15
C SER A 176 -29.73 6.33 -7.53
N GLY A 177 -30.78 6.41 -6.71
CA GLY A 177 -32.11 5.87 -7.06
C GLY A 177 -32.68 6.44 -8.36
N ARG A 178 -32.67 7.78 -8.52
CA ARG A 178 -33.12 8.44 -9.77
C ARG A 178 -32.21 8.10 -10.96
N ASN A 179 -30.90 7.99 -10.72
CA ASN A 179 -29.93 7.63 -11.74
C ASN A 179 -30.27 6.27 -12.35
N PHE A 180 -30.42 5.23 -11.53
CA PHE A 180 -30.68 3.88 -12.04
C PHE A 180 -32.12 3.65 -12.52
N GLN A 181 -33.06 4.54 -12.16
CA GLN A 181 -34.37 4.62 -12.83
C GLN A 181 -34.25 5.16 -14.26
N ARG A 182 -33.41 6.18 -14.47
CA ARG A 182 -33.20 6.80 -15.79
C ARG A 182 -32.31 5.95 -16.70
N TRP A 183 -31.25 5.41 -16.14
CA TRP A 183 -30.22 4.59 -16.79
C TRP A 183 -30.19 3.21 -16.12
N ASN A 184 -30.95 2.27 -16.66
CA ASN A 184 -31.06 0.91 -16.13
C ASN A 184 -29.87 0.03 -16.51
N ILE A 185 -28.69 0.35 -15.96
CA ILE A 185 -27.41 -0.30 -16.27
C ILE A 185 -26.93 -1.26 -15.16
N LEU A 186 -27.65 -1.38 -14.05
CA LEU A 186 -27.30 -2.32 -12.98
C LEU A 186 -27.40 -3.77 -13.49
N GLY A 187 -26.42 -4.61 -13.14
CA GLY A 187 -26.31 -5.97 -13.65
C GLY A 187 -25.91 -6.07 -15.12
N GLN A 188 -25.57 -4.95 -15.77
CA GLN A 188 -25.10 -4.92 -17.17
C GLN A 188 -23.66 -4.46 -17.22
N PHE A 189 -22.88 -5.11 -18.08
CA PHE A 189 -21.51 -4.66 -18.34
C PHE A 189 -21.52 -3.30 -19.05
N VAL A 190 -20.83 -2.32 -18.48
CA VAL A 190 -20.47 -1.06 -19.12
C VAL A 190 -18.96 -0.98 -19.14
N TRP A 191 -18.36 -0.64 -20.27
CA TRP A 191 -16.90 -0.51 -20.30
C TRP A 191 -16.46 0.69 -19.44
N PRO A 192 -15.40 0.59 -18.63
CA PRO A 192 -14.45 -0.52 -18.47
C PRO A 192 -14.62 -1.37 -17.19
N ASN A 193 -15.85 -1.53 -16.69
CA ASN A 193 -16.09 -2.23 -15.42
C ASN A 193 -15.45 -3.62 -15.39
N TYR A 194 -14.77 -3.97 -14.29
CA TYR A 194 -14.31 -5.33 -14.04
C TYR A 194 -15.38 -6.16 -13.32
N TYR A 195 -15.92 -5.61 -12.23
CA TYR A 195 -17.04 -6.18 -11.50
C TYR A 195 -18.36 -5.60 -12.02
N VAL A 196 -19.41 -6.44 -12.08
CA VAL A 196 -20.76 -6.03 -12.48
C VAL A 196 -21.73 -6.43 -11.38
N GLY A 197 -22.09 -5.46 -10.54
CA GLY A 197 -23.03 -5.61 -9.44
C GLY A 197 -24.48 -5.66 -9.95
N SER A 198 -25.27 -6.60 -9.43
CA SER A 198 -26.71 -6.69 -9.73
C SER A 198 -27.55 -5.58 -9.06
N SER A 199 -26.93 -4.78 -8.19
CA SER A 199 -27.56 -3.64 -7.52
C SER A 199 -26.51 -2.60 -7.14
N TRP A 200 -26.93 -1.36 -6.91
CA TRP A 200 -26.03 -0.31 -6.42
C TRP A 200 -25.35 -0.68 -5.09
N GLN A 201 -26.04 -1.35 -4.18
CA GLN A 201 -25.44 -1.80 -2.93
C GLN A 201 -24.37 -2.87 -3.14
N ALA A 202 -24.51 -3.73 -4.16
CA ALA A 202 -23.50 -4.71 -4.51
C ALA A 202 -22.21 -4.04 -4.99
N GLU A 203 -22.31 -2.98 -5.78
CA GLU A 203 -21.16 -2.17 -6.21
C GLU A 203 -20.44 -1.52 -5.02
N VAL A 204 -21.21 -0.92 -4.09
CA VAL A 204 -20.65 -0.33 -2.86
C VAL A 204 -19.93 -1.37 -2.02
N ASN A 205 -20.52 -2.55 -1.82
CA ASN A 205 -19.92 -3.62 -1.04
C ASN A 205 -18.63 -4.15 -1.69
N TRP A 206 -18.63 -4.29 -3.01
CA TRP A 206 -17.44 -4.70 -3.75
C TRP A 206 -16.31 -3.67 -3.62
N MET A 207 -16.60 -2.38 -3.78
CA MET A 207 -15.61 -1.31 -3.61
C MET A 207 -15.02 -1.29 -2.19
N LYS A 208 -15.85 -1.47 -1.15
CA LYS A 208 -15.36 -1.55 0.24
C LYS A 208 -14.45 -2.76 0.47
N SER A 209 -14.82 -3.92 -0.09
CA SER A 209 -13.99 -5.13 -0.02
C SER A 209 -12.65 -4.95 -0.74
N TRP A 210 -12.68 -4.36 -1.93
CA TRP A 210 -11.50 -4.04 -2.72
C TRP A 210 -10.57 -3.09 -1.96
N LEU A 211 -11.11 -1.99 -1.41
CA LEU A 211 -10.37 -1.02 -0.60
C LEU A 211 -9.73 -1.66 0.63
N SER A 212 -10.44 -2.54 1.34
CA SER A 212 -9.89 -3.23 2.51
C SER A 212 -8.66 -4.05 2.15
N THR A 213 -8.74 -4.83 1.07
CA THR A 213 -7.64 -5.69 0.64
C THR A 213 -6.50 -4.86 0.05
N ARG A 214 -6.81 -3.78 -0.67
CA ARG A 214 -5.83 -2.84 -1.22
C ARG A 214 -5.03 -2.15 -0.12
N LEU A 215 -5.70 -1.63 0.92
CA LEU A 215 -5.05 -1.01 2.07
C LEU A 215 -4.09 -1.98 2.76
N GLY A 216 -4.55 -3.20 3.07
CA GLY A 216 -3.68 -4.23 3.67
C GLY A 216 -2.49 -4.63 2.79
N TRP A 217 -2.68 -4.64 1.46
CA TRP A 217 -1.57 -4.87 0.54
C TRP A 217 -0.56 -3.72 0.56
N LEU A 218 -1.02 -2.46 0.52
CA LEU A 218 -0.16 -1.28 0.57
C LEU A 218 0.60 -1.18 1.90
N ASP A 219 -0.06 -1.50 3.03
CA ASP A 219 0.57 -1.57 4.35
C ASP A 219 1.80 -2.50 4.36
N THR A 220 1.73 -3.60 3.62
CA THR A 220 2.85 -4.54 3.50
C THR A 220 3.89 -4.11 2.46
N ASN A 221 3.44 -3.57 1.31
CA ASN A 221 4.28 -3.47 0.13
C ASN A 221 4.95 -2.11 -0.03
N PHE A 222 4.41 -0.99 0.48
CA PHE A 222 5.16 0.28 0.48
C PHE A 222 6.52 0.12 1.21
N PRO A 223 6.53 -0.35 2.46
CA PRO A 223 7.78 -0.67 3.17
C PRO A 223 8.70 -1.60 2.39
N LEU A 224 8.17 -2.80 2.06
CA LEU A 224 8.96 -3.87 1.47
C LEU A 224 9.58 -3.45 0.14
N TYR A 225 8.82 -2.73 -0.67
CA TYR A 225 9.25 -2.35 -2.00
C TYR A 225 10.23 -1.17 -1.99
N PHE A 226 10.01 -0.17 -1.13
CA PHE A 226 10.80 1.07 -1.17
C PHE A 226 12.06 0.99 -0.31
N THR A 227 12.02 0.37 0.86
CA THR A 227 13.20 0.29 1.75
C THR A 227 13.81 -1.10 1.83
N GLY A 228 13.17 -2.12 1.23
CA GLY A 228 13.54 -3.52 1.44
C GLY A 228 13.17 -4.03 2.83
N GLU A 229 12.63 -3.17 3.68
CA GLU A 229 12.18 -3.52 5.01
C GLU A 229 10.71 -3.90 4.92
N ARG A 230 10.39 -5.12 5.33
CA ARG A 230 9.00 -5.40 5.64
C ARG A 230 8.69 -4.70 6.96
N ILE A 231 7.96 -3.58 6.90
CA ILE A 231 7.20 -3.15 8.06
C ILE A 231 6.06 -4.14 8.15
N ASP A 232 6.11 -4.95 9.20
CA ASP A 232 5.02 -5.84 9.49
C ASP A 232 3.79 -4.96 9.77
N PRO A 233 2.64 -5.20 9.12
CA PRO A 233 1.36 -4.65 9.58
C PRO A 233 1.11 -4.99 11.06
N GLY A 234 1.91 -5.89 11.64
CA GLY A 234 2.15 -6.18 13.05
C GLY A 234 2.60 -5.03 13.97
N PHE A 235 2.65 -3.76 13.52
CA PHE A 235 2.22 -2.66 14.41
C PHE A 235 0.74 -2.81 14.85
N LEU A 236 0.05 -3.81 14.30
CA LEU A 236 -1.17 -4.49 14.75
C LEU A 236 -0.96 -6.03 14.71
N GLN A 237 -0.11 -6.55 15.61
CA GLN A 237 0.04 -7.94 16.10
C GLN A 237 0.39 -9.10 15.13
N GLY A 238 1.45 -9.84 15.48
CA GLY A 238 1.80 -11.12 14.86
C GLY A 238 0.84 -12.24 15.26
N GLU A 239 0.25 -12.94 14.29
CA GLU A 239 -0.65 -14.07 14.58
C GLU A 239 0.09 -15.41 14.63
N LEU A 240 0.09 -16.04 15.81
CA LEU A 240 0.27 -17.48 15.91
C LEU A 240 -1.04 -18.17 15.51
N VAL A 241 -0.97 -18.94 14.44
CA VAL A 241 -2.15 -19.43 13.71
C VAL A 241 -2.83 -20.57 14.46
N GLN A 242 -2.07 -21.45 15.09
CA GLN A 242 -2.62 -22.59 15.85
C GLN A 242 -1.57 -23.23 16.77
N VAL A 243 -2.01 -23.81 17.88
CA VAL A 243 -1.22 -24.74 18.70
C VAL A 243 -2.02 -26.04 18.86
N GLY A 244 -1.41 -27.18 18.56
CA GLY A 244 -2.14 -28.45 18.49
C GLY A 244 -1.27 -29.70 18.61
N PRO A 245 -1.81 -30.82 19.12
CA PRO A 245 -3.13 -30.94 19.74
C PRO A 245 -3.21 -30.12 21.05
N ASN A 246 -4.37 -29.59 21.39
CA ASN A 246 -4.59 -28.87 22.64
C ASN A 246 -6.04 -29.12 23.12
N PRO A 247 -6.28 -29.97 24.13
CA PRO A 247 -5.29 -30.53 25.05
C PRO A 247 -4.28 -31.50 24.42
N PHE A 248 -3.08 -31.58 24.97
CA PHE A 248 -2.01 -32.49 24.53
C PHE A 248 -1.63 -33.52 25.59
N LYS A 249 -1.06 -34.65 25.15
CA LYS A 249 -0.43 -35.65 26.02
C LYS A 249 1.08 -35.47 26.04
N ASN A 250 1.77 -36.05 25.06
CA ASN A 250 3.24 -36.05 24.98
C ASN A 250 3.79 -35.31 23.76
N LYS A 251 2.91 -34.78 22.89
CA LYS A 251 3.29 -34.06 21.67
C LYS A 251 2.48 -32.79 21.57
N LEU A 252 3.16 -31.69 21.31
CA LEU A 252 2.58 -30.37 21.10
C LEU A 252 3.33 -29.71 19.95
N LYS A 253 2.58 -29.14 19.01
CA LYS A 253 3.13 -28.49 17.83
C LYS A 253 2.59 -27.08 17.69
N PHE A 254 3.48 -26.13 17.43
CA PHE A 254 3.14 -24.75 17.14
C PHE A 254 3.15 -24.52 15.63
N TYR A 255 2.08 -23.92 15.12
CA TYR A 255 1.90 -23.55 13.73
C TYR A 255 2.00 -22.03 13.65
N ILE A 256 3.13 -21.55 13.14
CA ILE A 256 3.50 -20.14 13.22
C ILE A 256 3.63 -19.63 11.79
N LYS A 257 2.70 -18.77 11.38
CA LYS A 257 2.83 -18.06 10.11
C LYS A 257 3.70 -16.83 10.35
N SER A 258 4.82 -16.78 9.64
CA SER A 258 5.74 -15.66 9.70
C SER A 258 5.79 -14.94 8.35
N GLY A 259 5.96 -13.63 8.40
CA GLY A 259 6.11 -12.81 7.21
C GLY A 259 7.51 -12.85 6.59
N PHE A 260 8.53 -13.09 7.40
CA PHE A 260 9.95 -12.93 7.05
C PHE A 260 10.80 -13.88 7.87
N GLU A 261 12.08 -14.00 7.53
CA GLU A 261 12.99 -14.80 8.31
C GLU A 261 13.47 -14.03 9.56
N TYR A 262 13.31 -14.61 10.75
CA TYR A 262 13.82 -14.04 12.00
C TYR A 262 13.89 -15.06 13.13
N GLU A 263 14.71 -14.74 14.14
CA GLU A 263 14.78 -15.48 15.40
C GLU A 263 13.75 -14.94 16.41
N ALA A 264 13.02 -15.85 17.06
CA ALA A 264 12.01 -15.54 18.07
C ALA A 264 12.17 -16.44 19.30
N THR A 265 11.65 -16.04 20.45
CA THR A 265 11.71 -16.83 21.68
C THR A 265 10.32 -17.34 22.06
N LEU A 266 10.15 -18.66 22.13
CA LEU A 266 8.97 -19.30 22.70
C LEU A 266 9.18 -19.54 24.21
N ASN A 267 8.41 -18.83 25.02
CA ASN A 267 8.37 -18.98 26.47
C ASN A 267 7.13 -19.79 26.89
N ILE A 268 7.30 -20.71 27.83
CA ILE A 268 6.20 -21.46 28.45
C ILE A 268 6.15 -21.11 29.94
N TYR A 269 4.97 -20.81 30.44
CA TYR A 269 4.71 -20.43 31.83
C TYR A 269 3.73 -21.41 32.48
N SER A 270 3.93 -21.70 33.77
CA SER A 270 2.93 -22.40 34.58
C SER A 270 1.68 -21.53 34.80
N SER A 271 0.60 -22.13 35.31
CA SER A 271 -0.60 -21.39 35.72
C SER A 271 -0.38 -20.38 36.85
N SER A 272 0.74 -20.47 37.57
CA SER A 272 1.16 -19.50 38.60
C SER A 272 2.06 -18.39 38.05
N GLY A 273 2.31 -18.36 36.73
CA GLY A 273 3.13 -17.34 36.07
C GLY A 273 4.64 -17.59 36.12
N VAL A 274 5.08 -18.76 36.59
CA VAL A 274 6.51 -19.12 36.61
C VAL A 274 6.94 -19.60 35.24
N MET A 275 8.00 -19.00 34.68
CA MET A 275 8.60 -19.47 33.42
C MET A 275 9.20 -20.85 33.63
N VAL A 276 8.78 -21.78 32.78
CA VAL A 276 8.95 -23.21 32.93
C VAL A 276 9.83 -23.79 31.81
N ASP A 277 9.86 -23.12 30.65
CA ASP A 277 10.80 -23.36 29.55
C ASP A 277 10.91 -22.10 28.69
N SER A 278 12.03 -21.95 27.99
CA SER A 278 12.29 -20.87 27.04
C SER A 278 13.21 -21.36 25.93
N ARG A 279 12.81 -21.14 24.67
CA ARG A 279 13.54 -21.63 23.49
C ARG A 279 13.59 -20.60 22.40
N SER A 280 14.78 -20.40 21.84
CA SER A 280 14.90 -19.68 20.59
C SER A 280 14.49 -20.56 19.41
N ILE A 281 13.71 -20.00 18.49
CA ILE A 281 13.23 -20.65 17.28
C ILE A 281 13.51 -19.75 16.08
N GLN A 282 14.11 -20.32 15.03
CA GLN A 282 14.24 -19.66 13.75
C GLN A 282 12.94 -19.81 12.96
N LEU A 283 12.33 -18.70 12.60
CA LEU A 283 11.14 -18.65 11.76
C LEU A 283 11.56 -18.26 10.35
N ASN A 284 11.14 -19.03 9.35
CA ASN A 284 11.26 -18.70 7.94
C ASN A 284 10.01 -17.94 7.47
N SER A 285 10.08 -17.25 6.33
CA SER A 285 8.88 -16.70 5.71
C SER A 285 7.90 -17.82 5.33
N GLY A 286 6.60 -17.61 5.58
CA GLY A 286 5.55 -18.60 5.34
C GLY A 286 5.14 -19.37 6.60
N MET A 287 4.68 -20.61 6.42
CA MET A 287 4.22 -21.44 7.54
C MET A 287 5.39 -22.20 8.17
N ASN A 288 5.57 -22.04 9.47
CA ASN A 288 6.56 -22.72 10.28
C ASN A 288 5.88 -23.73 11.21
N PHE A 289 6.61 -24.81 11.47
CA PHE A 289 6.14 -25.94 12.22
C PHE A 289 7.17 -26.25 13.30
N TYR A 290 6.83 -25.96 14.56
CA TYR A 290 7.73 -26.19 15.67
C TYR A 290 7.17 -27.28 16.59
N ASP A 291 7.83 -28.44 16.61
CA ASP A 291 7.52 -29.52 17.53
C ASP A 291 8.15 -29.22 18.89
N TYR A 292 7.31 -29.06 19.92
CA TYR A 292 7.79 -28.76 21.27
C TYR A 292 8.29 -30.04 21.94
N GLU A 293 9.61 -30.24 21.89
CA GLU A 293 10.30 -31.46 22.34
C GLU A 293 10.05 -31.78 23.82
N ASN A 294 9.87 -30.74 24.65
CA ASN A 294 9.67 -30.89 26.09
C ASN A 294 8.21 -31.17 26.49
N ALA A 295 7.30 -31.33 25.52
CA ALA A 295 5.88 -31.60 25.78
C ALA A 295 5.67 -32.83 26.70
N ALA A 296 6.51 -33.87 26.58
CA ALA A 296 6.41 -35.08 27.40
C ALA A 296 6.81 -34.85 28.88
N PHE A 297 7.70 -33.90 29.16
CA PHE A 297 8.24 -33.65 30.50
C PHE A 297 7.41 -32.67 31.33
N LEU A 298 6.49 -31.94 30.71
CA LEU A 298 5.52 -31.13 31.45
C LEU A 298 4.63 -32.02 32.30
N ALA A 299 4.34 -31.58 33.53
CA ALA A 299 3.35 -32.22 34.39
C ALA A 299 1.93 -31.99 33.83
N GLN A 300 0.96 -32.76 34.33
CA GLN A 300 -0.44 -32.51 33.99
C GLN A 300 -0.86 -31.14 34.54
N GLY A 301 -1.50 -30.32 33.70
CA GLY A 301 -1.91 -28.97 34.11
C GLY A 301 -2.14 -28.00 32.96
N VAL A 302 -2.41 -26.75 33.34
CA VAL A 302 -2.58 -25.62 32.43
C VAL A 302 -1.29 -24.82 32.36
N TYR A 303 -0.87 -24.50 31.14
CA TYR A 303 0.28 -23.65 30.86
C TYR A 303 -0.11 -22.53 29.90
N PHE A 304 0.69 -21.48 29.89
CA PHE A 304 0.58 -20.39 28.94
C PHE A 304 1.84 -20.34 28.09
N TYR A 305 1.71 -19.99 26.81
CA TYR A 305 2.87 -19.71 25.96
C TYR A 305 2.90 -18.23 25.59
N GLN A 306 4.10 -17.74 25.31
CA GLN A 306 4.33 -16.45 24.66
C GLN A 306 5.38 -16.64 23.57
N LEU A 307 5.12 -16.11 22.37
CA LEU A 307 6.15 -15.94 21.36
C LEU A 307 6.63 -14.49 21.42
N VAL A 308 7.92 -14.29 21.60
CA VAL A 308 8.52 -12.98 21.86
C VAL A 308 9.59 -12.67 20.82
N LYS A 309 9.69 -11.43 20.38
CA LYS A 309 10.80 -10.92 19.58
C LYS A 309 11.19 -9.54 20.10
N ASN A 310 12.48 -9.30 20.36
CA ASN A 310 12.98 -8.00 20.84
C ASN A 310 12.17 -7.46 22.04
N ASP A 311 11.88 -8.33 23.02
CA ASP A 311 11.07 -8.02 24.21
C ASP A 311 9.58 -7.73 23.97
N GLU A 312 9.10 -7.79 22.73
CA GLU A 312 7.68 -7.67 22.39
C GLU A 312 7.00 -9.03 22.29
N VAL A 313 5.86 -9.17 22.95
CA VAL A 313 5.01 -10.36 22.85
C VAL A 313 4.27 -10.31 21.52
N LEU A 314 4.71 -11.14 20.57
CA LEU A 314 4.04 -11.31 19.28
C LEU A 314 2.67 -11.95 19.47
N THR A 315 2.60 -12.98 20.30
CA THR A 315 1.35 -13.71 20.59
C THR A 315 1.44 -14.41 21.94
N SER A 316 0.29 -14.77 22.50
CA SER A 316 0.20 -15.62 23.67
C SER A 316 -1.04 -16.49 23.64
N GLY A 317 -1.05 -17.57 24.42
CA GLY A 317 -2.22 -18.42 24.52
C GLY A 317 -2.07 -19.48 25.59
N LYS A 318 -3.08 -20.35 25.66
CA LYS A 318 -3.20 -21.38 26.69
C LYS A 318 -3.04 -22.77 26.08
N ILE A 319 -2.26 -23.62 26.72
CA ILE A 319 -2.12 -25.05 26.39
C ILE A 319 -2.44 -25.89 27.63
N VAL A 320 -3.07 -27.05 27.42
CA VAL A 320 -3.51 -27.92 28.51
C VAL A 320 -2.91 -29.31 28.33
N LYS A 321 -2.10 -29.76 29.30
CA LYS A 321 -1.60 -31.12 29.33
C LYS A 321 -2.55 -32.06 30.07
N VAL A 322 -2.89 -33.17 29.41
CA VAL A 322 -3.75 -34.25 29.91
C VAL A 322 -3.00 -35.59 29.89
N TYR A 323 -3.58 -36.60 30.54
CA TYR A 323 -3.02 -37.93 30.79
C TYR A 323 -2.50 -38.67 29.56
#